data_AF-A0A926DFS2-F1
#
_entry.id   AF-A0A926DFS2-F1
#
_cell.length_a   1.000
_cell.length_b   1.000
_cell.length_c   1.000
_cell.angle_alpha   90.00
_cell.angle_beta   90.00
_cell.angle_gamma   90.00
#
_symmetry.space_group_name_H-M   'P 1'
#
loop_
_entity.id
_entity.type
_entity.pdbx_description
1 polymer ?
#
loop_
_entity_poly.entity_id
_entity_poly.type
_entity_poly.pdbx_seq_one_letter_code
_entity_poly.pdbx_strand_id
1 'polypeptide(L)' 'MRCTCENCGTYMIQKEDLKLGCVCPECGARCNACLGTKSVLSREEIAAMRENPEQVLARISEVFKNYE' A
#
# COMPACT_ATOMS: atom_id res chain seq x y z
N MET A 1 -7.80 12.46 0.36
CA MET A 1 -6.61 12.65 -0.52
C MET A 1 -7.07 12.51 -1.97
N ARG A 2 -6.44 13.21 -2.91
CA ARG A 2 -6.70 13.11 -4.35
C ARG A 2 -5.42 12.62 -5.02
N CYS A 3 -5.47 11.50 -5.74
CA CYS A 3 -4.27 10.86 -6.30
C CYS A 3 -4.26 11.05 -7.83
N THR A 4 -3.07 11.17 -8.41
CA THR A 4 -2.84 11.22 -9.86
C THR A 4 -2.27 9.88 -10.31
N CYS A 5 -2.70 9.35 -11.45
CA CYS A 5 -2.24 8.05 -11.92
C CYS A 5 -0.77 8.13 -12.33
N GLU A 6 0.09 7.30 -11.72
CA GLU A 6 1.51 7.21 -12.06
C GLU A 6 1.76 6.70 -13.49
N ASN A 7 0.79 5.97 -14.06
CA ASN A 7 0.93 5.35 -15.37
C ASN A 7 0.57 6.30 -16.53
N CYS A 8 -0.35 7.24 -16.33
CA CYS A 8 -0.86 8.10 -17.41
C CYS A 8 -1.14 9.56 -17.01
N GLY A 9 -0.92 9.94 -15.75
CA GLY A 9 -1.15 11.31 -15.27
C GLY A 9 -2.62 11.67 -15.05
N THR A 10 -3.58 10.79 -15.35
CA THR A 10 -5.00 11.09 -15.18
C THR A 10 -5.39 11.17 -13.71
N TYR A 11 -6.28 12.12 -13.38
CA TYR A 11 -6.90 12.23 -12.08
C TYR A 11 -7.65 10.95 -11.70
N MET A 12 -7.36 10.39 -10.52
CA MET A 12 -7.94 9.13 -10.07
C MET A 12 -9.21 9.34 -9.23
N ILE A 13 -10.15 8.40 -9.35
CA ILE A 13 -11.44 8.44 -8.67
C ILE A 13 -11.41 7.50 -7.46
N GLN A 14 -11.79 7.98 -6.29
CA GLN A 14 -11.90 7.13 -5.09
C GLN A 14 -13.04 6.10 -5.29
N LYS A 15 -12.73 4.84 -5.05
CA LYS A 15 -13.66 3.71 -5.14
C LYS A 15 -13.90 3.14 -3.74
N GLU A 16 -15.16 3.06 -3.36
CA GLU A 16 -15.64 2.56 -2.06
C GLU A 16 -16.16 1.11 -2.18
N ASP A 17 -15.44 0.29 -2.95
CA ASP A 17 -15.68 -1.15 -3.05
C ASP A 17 -14.95 -1.90 -1.92
N LEU A 18 -15.05 -3.24 -1.90
CA LEU A 18 -14.34 -4.08 -0.92
C LEU A 18 -12.82 -3.87 -0.92
N LYS A 19 -12.25 -3.29 -1.98
CA LYS A 19 -10.82 -2.99 -2.13
C LYS A 19 -10.61 -1.48 -2.16
N LEU A 20 -10.85 -0.81 -1.02
CA LEU A 20 -10.67 0.64 -0.88
C LEU A 20 -9.41 1.15 -1.60
N GLY A 21 -9.57 2.16 -2.44
CA GLY A 21 -8.46 2.75 -3.20
C GLY A 21 -8.92 3.78 -4.23
N CYS A 22 -7.99 4.54 -4.77
CA CYS A 22 -8.26 5.38 -5.94
C CYS A 22 -8.03 4.56 -7.22
N VAL A 23 -8.91 4.65 -8.21
CA VAL A 23 -8.80 3.93 -9.48
C VAL A 23 -8.72 4.93 -10.63
N CYS A 24 -7.77 4.71 -11.54
CA CYS A 24 -7.65 5.49 -12.76
C CYS A 24 -8.79 5.13 -13.73
N PRO A 25 -9.57 6.11 -14.22
CA PRO A 25 -10.64 5.84 -15.18
C PRO A 25 -10.13 5.42 -16.56
N GLU A 26 -8.90 5.79 -16.92
CA GLU A 26 -8.35 5.52 -18.26
C GLU A 26 -7.68 4.14 -18.36
N CYS A 27 -6.84 3.79 -17.38
CA CYS A 27 -6.04 2.57 -17.44
C CYS A 27 -6.42 1.52 -16.38
N GLY A 28 -7.35 1.84 -15.48
CA GLY A 28 -7.80 0.93 -14.42
C GLY A 28 -6.79 0.71 -13.28
N ALA A 29 -5.62 1.34 -13.32
CA ALA A 29 -4.63 1.23 -12.25
C ALA A 29 -5.22 1.67 -10.90
N ARG A 30 -4.98 0.88 -9.84
CA ARG A 30 -5.47 1.16 -8.49
C ARG A 30 -4.33 1.63 -7.58
N CYS A 31 -4.49 2.81 -7.01
CA CYS A 31 -3.59 3.39 -6.02
C CYS A 31 -4.06 3.04 -4.60
N ASN A 32 -3.15 2.45 -3.84
CA ASN A 32 -3.31 2.09 -2.42
C ASN A 32 -2.39 2.92 -1.52
N ALA A 33 -1.55 3.80 -2.08
CA ALA A 33 -0.59 4.62 -1.34
C ALA A 33 -1.32 5.60 -0.41
N CYS A 34 -2.36 6.26 -0.93
CA CYS A 34 -3.18 7.23 -0.21
C CYS A 34 -3.96 6.62 0.99
N LEU A 35 -4.06 5.28 1.08
CA LEU A 35 -4.74 4.57 2.18
C LEU A 35 -3.79 3.80 3.11
N GLY A 36 -2.49 3.75 2.81
CA GLY A 36 -1.53 2.95 3.59
C GLY A 36 -1.81 1.44 3.57
N THR A 37 -2.69 0.96 2.68
CA THR A 37 -3.19 -0.44 2.68
C THR A 37 -2.24 -1.43 2.00
N LYS A 38 -1.11 -0.96 1.46
CA LYS A 38 -0.05 -1.85 0.92
C LYS A 38 0.71 -2.62 2.01
N SER A 39 0.46 -2.34 3.29
CA SER A 39 1.20 -2.91 4.43
C SER A 39 0.31 -3.51 5.52
N VAL A 40 -0.90 -3.95 5.19
CA VAL A 40 -1.74 -4.62 6.21
C VAL A 40 -1.16 -6.00 6.49
N LEU A 41 -0.51 -6.14 7.64
CA LEU A 41 0.04 -7.41 8.13
C LEU A 41 -1.07 -8.29 8.68
N SER A 42 -0.95 -9.60 8.46
CA SER A 42 -1.77 -10.61 9.13
C SER A 42 -1.45 -10.66 10.63
N ARG A 43 -2.35 -11.28 11.40
CA ARG A 43 -2.17 -11.43 12.86
C ARG A 43 -0.96 -12.30 13.17
N GLU A 44 -0.73 -13.30 12.34
CA GLU A 44 0.37 -14.25 12.42
C GLU A 44 1.71 -13.54 12.13
N GLU A 45 1.75 -12.67 11.13
CA GLU A 45 2.92 -11.82 10.85
C GLU A 45 3.23 -10.88 12.03
N ILE A 46 2.20 -10.27 12.64
CA ILE A 46 2.39 -9.42 13.82
C ILE A 46 2.91 -10.23 15.02
N ALA A 47 2.42 -11.46 15.21
CA ALA A 47 2.87 -12.33 16.28
C ALA A 47 4.33 -12.77 16.10
N ALA A 48 4.72 -13.16 14.88
CA ALA A 48 6.09 -13.57 14.55
C ALA A 48 7.11 -12.42 14.77
N MET A 49 6.70 -11.18 14.50
CA MET A 49 7.53 -9.99 14.76
C MET A 49 7.86 -9.80 16.26
N ARG A 50 7.01 -10.27 17.18
CA ARG A 50 7.29 -10.21 18.63
C ARG A 50 8.39 -11.18 19.05
N GLU A 51 8.47 -12.33 18.40
CA GLU A 51 9.36 -13.43 18.79
C GLU A 51 10.77 -13.27 18.21
N ASN A 52 10.91 -12.53 17.10
CA ASN A 52 12.20 -12.29 16.46
C ASN A 52 12.37 -10.81 16.04
N PRO A 53 12.99 -9.97 16.89
CA PRO A 53 13.17 -8.53 16.63
C PRO A 53 14.03 -8.22 15.40
N GLU A 54 15.03 -9.05 15.09
CA GLU A 54 15.88 -8.83 13.90
C GLU A 54 15.12 -9.00 12.57
N GLN A 55 14.13 -9.90 12.52
CA GLN A 55 13.25 -10.02 11.35
C GLN A 55 12.37 -8.78 11.14
N VAL A 56 11.95 -8.12 12.22
CA VAL A 56 11.18 -6.87 12.15
C VAL A 56 12.02 -5.77 11.50
N LEU A 57 13.28 -5.62 11.93
CA LEU A 57 14.19 -4.60 11.39
C LEU A 57 14.49 -4.83 9.91
N ALA A 58 14.71 -6.08 9.50
CA ALA A 58 14.89 -6.43 8.10
C ALA A 58 13.65 -6.05 7.28
N ARG A 59 12.45 -6.38 7.77
CA ARG A 59 11.19 -6.08 7.07
C ARG A 59 10.88 -4.60 7.00
N ILE A 60 11.12 -3.86 8.08
CA ILE A 60 11.05 -2.39 8.11
C ILE A 60 11.94 -1.81 7.01
N SER A 61 13.20 -2.27 6.92
CA SER A 61 14.13 -1.79 5.90
C SER A 61 13.65 -2.08 4.47
N GLU A 62 13.01 -3.23 4.23
CA GLU A 62 12.41 -3.55 2.92
C GLU A 62 11.20 -2.67 2.60
N VAL A 63 10.32 -2.43 3.59
CA VAL A 63 9.16 -1.56 3.39
C VAL A 63 9.65 -0.18 2.97
N PHE A 64 10.61 0.40 3.70
CA PHE A 64 11.14 1.74 3.39
C PHE A 64 11.91 1.83 2.06
N LYS A 65 12.58 0.75 1.60
CA LYS A 65 13.19 0.71 0.26
C LYS A 65 12.17 0.79 -0.89
N ASN A 66 10.91 0.44 -0.64
CA ASN A 66 9.84 0.53 -1.65
C ASN A 66 9.15 1.92 -1.67
N TYR A 67 9.67 2.90 -0.93
CA TYR A 67 9.17 4.29 -0.87
C TYR A 67 10.11 5.32 -1.54
N GLU A 68 11.23 4.88 -2.14
CA GLU A 68 12.11 5.72 -2.99
C GLU A 68 11.74 5.63 -4.48
#